data_AF-A0A8J6BKP2-F1
#
_entry.id   AF-A0A8J6BKP2-F1
#
_cell.length_a   1.000
_cell.length_b   1.000
_cell.length_c   1.000
_cell.angle_alpha   90.00
_cell.angle_beta   90.00
_cell.angle_gamma   90.00
#
_symmetry.space_group_name_H-M   'P 1'
#
loop_
_entity.id
_entity.type
_entity.pdbx_description
1 polymer ?
#
loop_
_entity_poly.entity_id
_entity_poly.type
_entity_poly.pdbx_seq_one_letter_code
_entity_poly.pdbx_strand_id
1 'polypeptide(L)'
;MSSAAGSKQQQQQAVTMMPSSRGGGWTQRQNKQFECALAVYDQETPDRWHNIARYMGGSKSADEVRRHFEQLVEDVAHIESGRVPFPRYLYAAAGLDDGRSRYLKF
;
A
#
# COMPACT_ATOMS: atom_id res chain seq x y z
N MET A 1 -12.36 38.85 -11.84
CA MET A 1 -11.11 38.33 -11.24
C MET A 1 -11.43 36.95 -10.69
N SER A 2 -10.69 35.95 -11.17
CA SER A 2 -11.05 34.54 -11.16
C SER A 2 -11.12 33.90 -9.77
N SER A 3 -11.98 32.89 -9.68
CA SER A 3 -12.21 31.97 -8.57
C SER A 3 -10.94 31.36 -7.99
N ALA A 4 -10.90 31.22 -6.67
CA ALA A 4 -10.08 30.23 -5.99
C ALA A 4 -11.02 29.23 -5.29
N ALA A 5 -11.38 28.18 -6.02
CA ALA A 5 -12.03 27.01 -5.44
C ALA A 5 -11.00 26.26 -4.58
N GLY A 6 -11.14 26.38 -3.26
CA GLY A 6 -10.36 25.61 -2.29
C GLY A 6 -10.67 24.12 -2.45
N SER A 7 -9.72 23.37 -3.00
CA SER A 7 -9.81 21.92 -3.12
C SER A 7 -9.53 21.27 -1.78
N LYS A 8 -10.60 20.91 -1.04
CA LYS A 8 -10.52 19.98 0.09
C LYS A 8 -10.74 18.57 -0.45
N GLN A 9 -9.65 17.85 -0.71
CA GLN A 9 -9.69 16.42 -0.96
C GLN A 9 -8.54 15.77 -0.18
N GLN A 10 -8.76 15.61 1.12
CA GLN A 10 -7.94 14.81 2.01
C GLN A 10 -8.86 13.81 2.71
N GLN A 11 -9.34 12.79 1.98
CA GLN A 11 -9.82 11.56 2.60
C GLN A 11 -9.84 10.38 1.61
N GLN A 12 -8.72 9.66 1.53
CA GLN A 12 -8.74 8.23 1.27
C GLN A 12 -7.52 7.61 1.97
N GLN A 13 -7.76 6.89 3.05
CA GLN A 13 -6.78 5.94 3.59
C GLN A 13 -6.83 4.71 2.66
N ALA A 14 -5.97 4.71 1.65
CA ALA A 14 -5.50 3.48 1.02
C ALA A 14 -4.24 3.03 1.79
N VAL A 15 -3.93 1.74 1.77
CA VAL A 15 -2.73 1.10 2.36
C VAL A 15 -1.40 1.60 1.75
N THR A 16 -1.19 2.91 1.80
CA THR A 16 -0.08 3.64 1.20
C THR A 16 1.07 3.68 2.19
N MET A 17 2.11 2.92 1.86
CA MET A 17 3.49 3.14 2.34
C MET A 17 3.78 4.64 2.32
N MET A 18 3.83 5.27 3.50
CA MET A 18 3.93 6.72 3.64
C MET A 18 5.27 7.20 3.06
N PRO A 19 5.30 8.21 2.17
CA PRO A 19 6.57 8.76 1.68
C PRO A 19 7.26 9.52 2.82
N SER A 20 8.39 8.99 3.30
CA SER A 20 9.28 9.74 4.20
C SER A 20 9.73 11.01 3.49
N SER A 21 9.23 12.14 3.99
CA SER A 21 9.43 13.46 3.41
C SER A 21 10.80 13.99 3.84
N ARG A 22 11.79 13.76 2.96
CA ARG A 22 12.89 14.66 2.55
C ARG A 22 14.01 13.84 1.88
N GLY A 23 13.79 13.45 0.63
CA GLY A 23 14.80 12.78 -0.22
C GLY A 23 14.26 11.54 -0.93
N GLY A 24 13.97 11.64 -2.23
CA GLY A 24 13.88 10.49 -3.15
C GLY A 24 13.02 9.29 -2.73
N GLY A 25 11.85 9.51 -2.12
CA GLY A 25 10.92 8.44 -1.74
C GLY A 25 10.40 7.61 -2.93
N TRP A 26 9.77 6.47 -2.64
CA TRP A 26 9.22 5.58 -3.65
C TRP A 26 7.92 6.14 -4.24
N THR A 27 7.92 6.41 -5.54
CA THR A 27 6.68 6.76 -6.26
C THR A 27 5.81 5.52 -6.47
N GLN A 28 4.51 5.70 -6.68
CA GLN A 28 3.59 4.60 -6.99
C GLN A 28 4.05 3.78 -8.21
N ARG A 29 4.58 4.46 -9.24
CA ARG A 29 5.11 3.80 -10.44
C ARG A 29 6.36 2.98 -10.13
N GLN A 30 7.26 3.47 -9.27
CA GLN A 30 8.44 2.71 -8.85
C GLN A 30 8.05 1.51 -8.00
N ASN A 31 7.10 1.69 -7.07
CA ASN A 31 6.59 0.61 -6.24
C ASN A 31 5.97 -0.51 -7.07
N LYS A 32 5.14 -0.16 -8.06
CA LYS A 32 4.56 -1.16 -8.98
C LYS A 32 5.61 -1.92 -9.77
N GLN A 33 6.65 -1.24 -10.27
CA GLN A 33 7.76 -1.91 -10.96
C GLN A 33 8.55 -2.84 -10.04
N PHE A 34 8.76 -2.42 -8.79
CA PHE A 34 9.40 -3.24 -7.77
C PHE A 34 8.60 -4.49 -7.45
N GLU A 35 7.28 -4.39 -7.24
CA GLU A 35 6.39 -5.55 -7.04
C GLU A 35 6.44 -6.51 -8.23
N CYS A 36 6.38 -6.00 -9.47
CA CYS A 36 6.55 -6.83 -10.66
C CYS A 36 7.92 -7.52 -10.70
N ALA A 37 8.99 -6.81 -10.32
CA ALA A 37 10.33 -7.38 -10.29
C ALA A 37 10.47 -8.48 -9.23
N LEU A 38 9.83 -8.34 -8.06
CA LEU A 38 9.80 -9.40 -7.04
C LEU A 38 9.09 -10.68 -7.52
N ALA A 39 8.12 -10.56 -8.43
CA ALA A 39 7.45 -11.70 -9.04
C ALA A 39 8.31 -12.41 -10.09
N VAL A 40 9.26 -11.70 -10.71
CA VAL A 40 10.19 -12.26 -11.70
C VAL A 40 11.42 -12.87 -11.03
N TYR A 41 11.96 -12.19 -10.02
CA TYR A 41 13.15 -12.60 -9.28
C TYR A 41 12.76 -13.09 -7.89
N ASP A 42 12.71 -14.41 -7.74
CA ASP A 42 12.42 -15.12 -6.49
C ASP A 42 13.55 -14.97 -5.46
N GLN A 43 13.42 -15.68 -4.33
CA GLN A 43 14.40 -15.63 -3.23
C GLN A 43 15.71 -16.37 -3.55
N GLU A 44 15.68 -17.35 -4.45
CA GLU A 44 16.85 -18.17 -4.80
C GLU A 44 17.71 -17.54 -5.91
N THR A 45 17.18 -16.51 -6.57
CA THR A 45 17.88 -15.73 -7.59
C THR A 45 19.18 -15.13 -7.02
N PRO A 46 20.37 -15.50 -7.56
CA PRO A 46 21.62 -14.85 -7.18
C PRO A 46 21.59 -13.38 -7.59
N ASP A 47 22.22 -12.51 -6.78
CA ASP A 47 22.25 -11.06 -7.01
C ASP A 47 20.86 -10.42 -7.21
N ARG A 48 19.83 -10.99 -6.58
CA ARG A 48 18.41 -10.57 -6.68
C ARG A 48 18.21 -9.06 -6.69
N TRP A 49 18.83 -8.35 -5.73
CA TRP A 49 18.65 -6.91 -5.57
C TRP A 49 19.25 -6.10 -6.72
N HIS A 50 20.39 -6.54 -7.27
CA HIS A 50 21.00 -5.93 -8.45
C HIS A 50 20.13 -6.16 -9.69
N ASN A 51 19.55 -7.35 -9.83
CA ASN A 51 18.64 -7.68 -10.92
C ASN A 51 17.35 -6.85 -10.88
N ILE A 52 16.77 -6.66 -9.69
CA ILE A 52 15.60 -5.80 -9.48
C ILE A 52 15.93 -4.33 -9.77
N ALA A 53 17.05 -3.82 -9.25
CA ALA A 53 17.51 -2.46 -9.52
C ALA A 53 17.66 -2.21 -11.04
N ARG A 54 18.24 -3.18 -11.75
CA ARG A 54 18.39 -3.14 -13.21
C ARG A 54 17.05 -3.20 -13.93
N TYR A 55 16.11 -4.03 -13.48
CA TYR A 55 14.76 -4.11 -14.03
C TYR A 55 14.01 -2.79 -13.93
N MET A 56 14.22 -2.05 -12.83
CA MET A 56 13.67 -0.70 -12.62
C MET A 56 14.46 0.40 -13.36
N GLY A 57 15.29 0.04 -14.34
CA GLY A 57 16.08 0.97 -15.15
C GLY A 57 17.22 1.67 -14.38
N GLY A 58 17.68 1.10 -13.26
CA GLY A 58 18.75 1.69 -12.44
C GLY A 58 18.33 2.94 -11.67
N SER A 59 17.02 3.22 -11.60
CA SER A 59 16.49 4.38 -10.87
C SER A 59 16.62 4.29 -9.35
N LYS A 60 16.92 3.08 -8.84
CA LYS A 60 17.20 2.77 -7.44
C LYS A 60 18.42 1.86 -7.35
N SER A 61 19.24 2.07 -6.34
CA SER A 61 20.36 1.19 -6.00
C SER A 61 19.88 -0.14 -5.40
N ALA A 62 20.71 -1.19 -5.47
CA ALA A 62 20.40 -2.47 -4.85
C ALA A 62 20.12 -2.33 -3.34
N ASP A 63 20.84 -1.44 -2.64
CA ASP A 63 20.63 -1.16 -1.23
C ASP A 63 19.30 -0.43 -0.95
N GLU A 64 18.86 0.48 -1.82
CA GLU A 64 17.53 1.10 -1.71
C GLU A 64 16.41 0.08 -1.93
N VAL A 65 16.58 -0.81 -2.90
CA VAL A 65 15.63 -1.89 -3.20
C VAL A 65 15.53 -2.84 -2.00
N ARG A 66 16.67 -3.24 -1.42
CA ARG A 66 16.70 -4.11 -0.25
C ARG A 66 16.01 -3.47 0.96
N ARG A 67 16.33 -2.21 1.27
CA ARG A 67 15.68 -1.49 2.39
C ARG A 67 14.17 -1.35 2.20
N HIS A 68 13.72 -1.14 0.96
CA HIS A 68 12.29 -1.09 0.65
C HIS A 68 11.60 -2.45 0.84
N PHE A 69 12.29 -3.54 0.46
CA PHE A 69 11.81 -4.88 0.74
C PHE A 69 11.69 -5.17 2.24
N GLU A 70 12.69 -4.78 3.04
CA GLU A 70 12.66 -4.97 4.50
C GLU A 70 11.47 -4.24 5.14
N GLN A 71 11.16 -3.01 4.70
CA GLN A 71 9.96 -2.28 5.15
C GLN A 71 8.66 -2.98 4.74
N LEU A 72 8.60 -3.51 3.51
CA LEU A 72 7.44 -4.28 3.05
C LEU A 72 7.19 -5.52 3.91
N VAL A 73 8.25 -6.23 4.30
CA VAL A 73 8.16 -7.40 5.19
C VAL A 73 7.66 -7.00 6.58
N GLU A 74 8.17 -5.90 7.14
CA GLU A 74 7.72 -5.39 8.43
C GLU A 74 6.24 -5.01 8.41
N ASP A 75 5.78 -4.35 7.35
CA ASP A 75 4.37 -3.96 7.19
C ASP A 75 3.45 -5.18 7.08
N VAL A 76 3.83 -6.19 6.30
CA VAL A 76 3.08 -7.46 6.21
C VAL A 76 3.00 -8.13 7.57
N ALA A 77 4.11 -8.23 8.30
CA ALA A 77 4.12 -8.81 9.65
C ALA A 77 3.21 -8.03 10.63
N HIS A 78 3.17 -6.70 10.52
CA HIS A 78 2.26 -5.88 11.32
C HIS A 78 0.79 -6.16 10.99
N ILE A 79 0.45 -6.33 9.71
CA ILE A 79 -0.92 -6.69 9.27
C ILE A 79 -1.30 -8.07 9.81
N GLU A 80 -0.45 -9.07 9.63
CA GLU A 80 -0.70 -10.46 10.06
C GLU A 80 -0.82 -10.60 11.58
N SER A 81 -0.09 -9.78 12.34
CA SER A 81 -0.19 -9.76 13.80
C SER A 81 -1.52 -9.22 14.35
N GLY A 82 -2.46 -8.82 13.47
CA GLY A 82 -3.78 -8.29 13.86
C GLY A 82 -3.71 -6.93 14.56
N ARG A 83 -2.56 -6.23 14.46
CA ARG A 83 -2.32 -4.91 15.07
C ARG A 83 -2.82 -3.75 14.21
N VAL A 84 -3.45 -4.02 13.06
CA VAL A 84 -4.17 -3.01 12.31
C VAL A 84 -5.60 -2.98 12.83
N PRO A 85 -6.04 -1.91 13.52
CA PRO A 85 -7.43 -1.79 13.90
C PRO A 85 -8.27 -1.85 12.63
N PHE A 86 -9.18 -2.83 12.55
CA PHE A 86 -10.12 -2.89 11.45
C PHE A 86 -10.84 -1.54 11.35
N PRO A 87 -10.97 -0.96 10.14
CA PRO A 87 -11.81 0.18 9.96
C PRO A 87 -13.17 -0.17 10.52
N ARG A 88 -13.64 0.61 11.49
CA ARG A 88 -14.99 0.50 12.00
C ARG A 88 -15.88 0.95 10.84
N TYR A 89 -16.19 0.03 9.92
CA TYR A 89 -17.21 0.20 8.89
C TYR A 89 -18.54 0.28 9.61
N LEU A 90 -18.77 1.41 10.28
CA LEU A 90 -20.05 1.77 10.80
C LEU A 90 -20.97 1.77 9.58
N TYR A 91 -21.94 0.88 9.62
CA TYR A 91 -23.08 0.83 8.74
C TYR A 91 -23.92 2.11 9.00
N ALA A 92 -23.36 3.28 8.71
CA ALA A 92 -23.97 4.59 8.88
C ALA A 92 -24.90 4.91 7.69
N ALA A 93 -25.62 3.91 7.22
CA ALA A 93 -26.64 4.02 6.18
C ALA A 93 -27.62 2.84 6.26
N ALA A 94 -28.17 2.56 7.44
CA ALA A 94 -29.47 1.90 7.54
C ALA A 94 -30.14 2.33 8.84
N GLY A 95 -30.56 3.59 8.88
CA GLY A 95 -31.77 3.94 9.62
C GLY A 95 -32.98 3.34 8.92
N LEU A 96 -33.11 2.00 8.98
CA LEU A 96 -34.30 1.28 8.57
C LEU A 96 -34.68 0.31 9.69
N ASP A 97 -35.71 0.77 10.38
CA ASP A 97 -36.79 0.05 11.04
C ASP A 97 -36.49 -1.10 12.01
N ASP A 98 -36.91 -0.81 13.25
CA ASP A 98 -37.67 -1.70 14.12
C ASP A 98 -38.20 -3.00 13.46
N GLY A 99 -37.60 -4.13 13.85
CA GLY A 99 -38.37 -5.34 14.10
C GLY A 99 -38.80 -6.18 12.89
N ARG A 100 -37.86 -6.85 12.21
CA ARG A 100 -38.13 -8.23 11.76
C ARG A 100 -36.88 -9.08 11.50
N SER A 101 -36.49 -9.81 12.54
CA SER A 101 -35.75 -11.08 12.41
C SER A 101 -36.49 -12.02 11.44
N ARG A 102 -35.94 -12.26 10.25
CA ARG A 102 -36.26 -13.43 9.41
C ARG A 102 -35.05 -13.87 8.58
N TYR A 103 -34.37 -14.89 9.13
CA TYR A 103 -33.51 -15.91 8.54
C TYR A 103 -33.20 -15.89 7.04
N LEU A 104 -31.90 -16.00 6.73
CA LEU A 104 -31.35 -16.53 5.49
C LEU A 104 -31.83 -17.97 5.28
N LYS A 105 -32.33 -18.27 4.07
CA LYS A 105 -32.55 -19.64 3.59
C LYS A 105 -31.70 -19.81 2.32
N PHE A 106 -30.89 -20.87 2.33
CA PHE A 106 -30.05 -21.31 1.22
C PHE A 106 -30.88 -21.70 -0.01
#